data_AF-A0A447N119-F1
#
_entry.id   AF-A0A447N119-F1
#
_cell.length_a   1.000
_cell.length_b   1.000
_cell.length_c   1.000
_cell.angle_alpha   90.00
_cell.angle_beta   90.00
_cell.angle_gamma   90.00
#
_symmetry.space_group_name_H-M   'P 1'
#
loop_
_entity.id
_entity.type
_entity.pdbx_description
1 polymer ?
#
loop_
_entity_poly.entity_id
_entity_poly.type
_entity_poly.pdbx_seq_one_letter_code
_entity_poly.pdbx_strand_id
1 'polypeptide(L)'
;MNRVETHLTWVILMGIALVSVAIFFMHNGFLLFRLHSYSQIFSSEVSGVALKRFFYFFIPAMLVVYFLRQDSKAWLFFLVSTVAFGLLTYMIVGGTRANIIIAFAIFLFIGIIRGWISLWMLAAAGVLGIVGMFWLALKRYGLNVSGDEAFYTFLYLTRDTFSPWENLALLLQNYHNIDFQGLAPIVRDFYVFIPTWLWPGRPSIVLNSANYFTWEVLNNHSGLAISPTLIGSLVVMGGALFIPLGAIVVGLIIKWFDWLYELGNREPNRYKAAILHSFCFGAIFNMIVLAREGLDSFVSRVVFFLVVFGASLLVAKLLFWLFDSAGLIHKRTTSLPQAQVEGKL
;
A
#
# COMPACT_ATOMS: atom_id res chain seq x y z
N MET A 1 -22.23 12.06 4.09
CA MET A 1 -21.20 11.54 5.02
C MET A 1 -21.51 12.05 6.40
N ASN A 2 -22.21 11.21 7.14
CA ASN A 2 -22.60 11.42 8.51
C ASN A 2 -21.76 10.53 9.43
N ARG A 3 -21.92 10.72 10.74
CA ARG A 3 -21.24 9.92 11.76
C ARG A 3 -21.41 8.41 11.53
N VAL A 4 -22.65 7.96 11.36
CA VAL A 4 -22.98 6.54 11.20
C VAL A 4 -22.37 5.98 9.92
N GLU A 5 -22.54 6.65 8.78
CA GLU A 5 -21.94 6.24 7.49
C GLU A 5 -20.41 6.09 7.59
N THR A 6 -19.74 7.01 8.29
CA THR A 6 -18.28 6.97 8.46
C THR A 6 -17.85 5.82 9.36
N HIS A 7 -18.61 5.56 10.44
CA HIS A 7 -18.36 4.42 11.31
C HIS A 7 -18.58 3.09 10.59
N LEU A 8 -19.66 2.98 9.82
CA LEU A 8 -19.94 1.81 8.98
C LEU A 8 -18.82 1.58 7.95
N THR A 9 -18.33 2.65 7.33
CA THR A 9 -17.26 2.54 6.32
C THR A 9 -16.00 1.90 6.88
N TRP A 10 -15.47 2.37 8.02
CA TRP A 10 -14.24 1.79 8.56
C TRP A 10 -14.48 0.39 9.13
N VAL A 11 -15.67 0.10 9.67
CA VAL A 11 -16.04 -1.26 10.12
C VAL A 11 -16.09 -2.22 8.94
N ILE A 12 -16.65 -1.83 7.80
CA ILE A 12 -16.70 -2.65 6.59
C ILE A 12 -15.28 -2.89 6.06
N LEU A 13 -14.46 -1.85 5.93
CA LEU A 13 -13.07 -1.97 5.48
C LEU A 13 -12.23 -2.88 6.39
N MET A 14 -12.39 -2.71 7.71
CA MET A 14 -11.75 -3.57 8.70
C MET A 14 -12.27 -5.02 8.60
N GLY A 15 -13.58 -5.19 8.44
CA GLY A 15 -14.23 -6.48 8.27
C GLY A 15 -13.71 -7.22 7.03
N ILE A 16 -13.61 -6.55 5.89
CA ILE A 16 -13.02 -7.10 4.66
C ILE A 16 -11.60 -7.62 4.93
N ALA A 17 -10.76 -6.84 5.60
CA ALA A 17 -9.39 -7.26 5.90
C ALA A 17 -9.35 -8.46 6.87
N LEU A 18 -10.10 -8.39 7.99
CA LEU A 18 -10.11 -9.45 9.01
C LEU A 18 -10.71 -10.76 8.49
N VAL A 19 -11.84 -10.70 7.79
CA VAL A 19 -12.47 -11.88 7.17
C VAL A 19 -11.54 -12.49 6.13
N SER A 20 -10.88 -11.67 5.31
CA SER A 20 -9.92 -12.18 4.33
C SER A 20 -8.73 -12.88 5.00
N VAL A 21 -8.20 -12.31 6.09
CA VAL A 21 -7.12 -12.95 6.87
C VAL A 21 -7.60 -14.26 7.48
N ALA A 22 -8.80 -14.28 8.06
CA ALA A 22 -9.38 -15.48 8.66
C ALA A 22 -9.57 -16.60 7.64
N ILE A 23 -10.17 -16.30 6.47
CA ILE A 23 -10.35 -17.27 5.38
C ILE A 23 -8.99 -17.78 4.89
N PHE A 24 -8.03 -16.89 4.66
CA PHE A 24 -6.69 -17.29 4.23
C PHE A 24 -6.01 -18.21 5.26
N PHE A 25 -6.16 -17.89 6.55
CA PHE A 25 -5.66 -18.71 7.66
C PHE A 25 -6.35 -20.07 7.74
N MET A 26 -7.67 -20.14 7.57
CA MET A 26 -8.41 -21.41 7.56
C MET A 26 -7.95 -22.33 6.43
N HIS A 27 -7.59 -21.79 5.28
CA HIS A 27 -7.12 -22.58 4.14
C HIS A 27 -5.66 -23.04 4.25
N ASN A 28 -4.78 -22.23 4.87
CA ASN A 28 -3.33 -22.45 4.77
C ASN A 28 -2.62 -22.63 6.13
N GLY A 29 -3.25 -22.24 7.23
CA GLY A 29 -2.62 -22.16 8.55
C GLY A 29 -1.54 -21.07 8.64
N PHE A 30 -0.58 -21.24 9.56
CA PHE A 30 0.58 -20.35 9.66
C PHE A 30 1.68 -20.77 8.70
N LEU A 31 1.79 -20.08 7.56
CA LEU A 31 2.81 -20.39 6.55
C LEU A 31 4.25 -20.11 7.03
N LEU A 32 4.44 -19.18 7.98
CA LEU A 32 5.78 -18.85 8.50
C LEU A 32 6.51 -20.06 9.11
N PHE A 33 5.77 -20.98 9.71
CA PHE A 33 6.35 -22.17 10.34
C PHE A 33 6.45 -23.37 9.39
N ARG A 34 5.92 -23.25 8.17
CA ARG A 34 5.81 -24.36 7.21
C ARG A 34 6.69 -24.18 5.98
N LEU A 35 7.02 -22.93 5.62
CA LEU A 35 7.79 -22.62 4.41
C LEU A 35 9.28 -22.50 4.74
N HIS A 36 10.11 -23.24 4.01
CA HIS A 36 11.57 -23.18 4.11
C HIS A 36 12.17 -22.09 3.20
N SER A 37 11.44 -21.61 2.18
CA SER A 37 11.87 -20.49 1.30
C SER A 37 10.71 -19.57 0.86
N TYR A 38 11.00 -18.27 0.64
CA TYR A 38 10.00 -17.25 0.27
C TYR A 38 9.32 -17.52 -1.08
N SER A 39 10.00 -18.18 -2.03
CA SER A 39 9.44 -18.52 -3.34
C SER A 39 8.31 -19.55 -3.26
N GLN A 40 8.26 -20.37 -2.20
CA GLN A 40 7.17 -21.33 -1.96
C GLN A 40 5.84 -20.65 -1.61
N ILE A 41 5.84 -19.34 -1.30
CA ILE A 41 4.61 -18.56 -1.09
C ILE A 41 3.75 -18.48 -2.36
N PHE A 42 4.35 -18.73 -3.54
CA PHE A 42 3.71 -18.77 -4.85
C PHE A 42 3.57 -20.19 -5.42
N SER A 43 3.87 -21.23 -4.64
CA SER A 43 3.64 -22.61 -5.07
C SER A 43 2.14 -22.92 -5.11
N SER A 44 1.76 -23.96 -5.85
CA SER A 44 0.39 -24.48 -5.91
C SER A 44 -0.16 -24.96 -4.57
N GLU A 45 0.69 -25.06 -3.54
CA GLU A 45 0.31 -25.49 -2.19
C GLU A 45 -0.36 -24.37 -1.37
N VAL A 46 -0.21 -23.10 -1.77
CA VAL A 46 -0.81 -21.94 -1.08
C VAL A 46 -2.05 -21.47 -1.84
N SER A 47 -3.21 -21.70 -1.24
CA SER A 47 -4.50 -21.29 -1.81
C SER A 47 -4.88 -19.86 -1.37
N GLY A 48 -5.56 -19.12 -2.25
CA GLY A 48 -6.09 -17.79 -1.90
C GLY A 48 -5.06 -16.66 -1.87
N VAL A 49 -3.97 -16.73 -2.63
CA VAL A 49 -2.94 -15.67 -2.70
C VAL A 49 -3.53 -14.28 -3.01
N ALA A 50 -4.62 -14.22 -3.78
CA ALA A 50 -5.33 -12.97 -4.07
C ALA A 50 -5.92 -12.30 -2.81
N LEU A 51 -6.30 -13.07 -1.77
CA LEU A 51 -6.86 -12.52 -0.52
C LEU A 51 -5.87 -11.60 0.20
N LYS A 52 -4.56 -11.81 0.02
CA LYS A 52 -3.51 -10.98 0.62
C LYS A 52 -3.67 -9.50 0.28
N ARG A 53 -4.22 -9.19 -0.91
CA ARG A 53 -4.46 -7.81 -1.35
C ARG A 53 -5.58 -7.12 -0.56
N PHE A 54 -6.50 -7.88 0.02
CA PHE A 54 -7.54 -7.33 0.89
C PHE A 54 -7.04 -6.98 2.29
N PHE A 55 -5.89 -7.53 2.71
CA PHE A 55 -5.33 -7.25 4.04
C PHE A 55 -4.94 -5.77 4.17
N TYR A 56 -4.54 -5.16 3.06
CA TYR A 56 -4.17 -3.74 3.02
C TYR A 56 -5.32 -2.81 3.42
N PHE A 57 -6.60 -3.22 3.34
CA PHE A 57 -7.74 -2.38 3.74
C PHE A 57 -7.86 -2.17 5.25
N PHE A 58 -7.10 -2.90 6.07
CA PHE A 58 -7.01 -2.61 7.50
C PHE A 58 -6.39 -1.23 7.76
N ILE A 59 -5.40 -0.83 6.94
CA ILE A 59 -4.72 0.46 7.06
C ILE A 59 -5.68 1.65 6.81
N PRO A 60 -6.40 1.75 5.67
CA PRO A 60 -7.37 2.82 5.46
C PRO A 60 -8.51 2.79 6.48
N ALA A 61 -8.91 1.61 6.99
CA ALA A 61 -9.88 1.54 8.09
C ALA A 61 -9.37 2.26 9.35
N MET A 62 -8.14 1.95 9.79
CA MET A 62 -7.53 2.62 10.93
C MET A 62 -7.22 4.10 10.65
N LEU A 63 -6.94 4.47 9.40
CA LEU A 63 -6.81 5.88 9.02
C LEU A 63 -8.12 6.63 9.21
N VAL A 64 -9.28 6.03 8.92
CA VAL A 64 -10.57 6.69 9.18
C VAL A 64 -10.73 6.93 10.68
N VAL A 65 -10.39 5.95 11.52
CA VAL A 65 -10.42 6.10 12.98
C VAL A 65 -9.48 7.23 13.45
N TYR A 66 -8.27 7.32 12.88
CA TYR A 66 -7.33 8.38 13.17
C TYR A 66 -7.84 9.76 12.72
N PHE A 67 -8.29 9.92 11.47
CA PHE A 67 -8.77 11.22 11.01
C PHE A 67 -10.07 11.66 11.69
N LEU A 68 -10.83 10.71 12.26
CA LEU A 68 -11.95 10.99 13.14
C LEU A 68 -11.51 11.55 14.50
N ARG A 69 -10.31 11.29 15.00
CA ARG A 69 -9.78 11.82 16.28
C ARG A 69 -8.29 12.10 16.10
N GLN A 70 -7.95 13.31 15.66
CA GLN A 70 -6.60 13.68 15.22
C GLN A 70 -5.68 14.05 16.41
N ASP A 71 -5.65 13.23 17.45
CA ASP A 71 -4.81 13.43 18.64
C ASP A 71 -3.62 12.45 18.69
N SER A 72 -2.64 12.73 19.55
CA SER A 72 -1.43 11.90 19.67
C SER A 72 -1.74 10.47 20.14
N LYS A 73 -2.82 10.29 20.92
CA LYS A 73 -3.28 8.96 21.35
C LYS A 73 -3.81 8.14 20.19
N ALA A 74 -4.65 8.72 19.32
CA ALA A 74 -5.12 8.02 18.13
C ALA A 74 -4.00 7.73 17.13
N TRP A 75 -2.98 8.59 17.06
CA TRP A 75 -1.79 8.34 16.24
C TRP A 75 -0.96 7.16 16.73
N LEU A 76 -0.74 7.05 18.05
CA LEU A 76 -0.09 5.89 18.63
C LEU A 76 -0.96 4.64 18.50
N PHE A 77 -2.27 4.77 18.68
CA PHE A 77 -3.23 3.68 18.47
C PHE A 77 -3.20 3.18 17.02
N PHE A 78 -3.11 4.09 16.04
CA PHE A 78 -2.92 3.75 14.64
C PHE A 78 -1.66 2.90 14.45
N LEU A 79 -0.51 3.31 15.01
CA LEU A 79 0.73 2.53 14.93
C LEU A 79 0.57 1.15 15.54
N VAL A 80 0.12 1.06 16.80
CA VAL A 80 0.03 -0.20 17.53
C VAL A 80 -0.93 -1.17 16.83
N SER A 81 -2.11 -0.71 16.44
CA SER A 81 -3.10 -1.56 15.76
C SER A 81 -2.61 -2.06 14.40
N THR A 82 -2.03 -1.19 13.58
CA THR A 82 -1.56 -1.56 12.24
C THR A 82 -0.29 -2.39 12.26
N VAL A 83 0.63 -2.17 13.20
CA VAL A 83 1.81 -3.02 13.39
C VAL A 83 1.40 -4.38 13.95
N ALA A 84 0.48 -4.45 14.90
CA ALA A 84 -0.04 -5.73 15.41
C ALA A 84 -0.71 -6.55 14.28
N PHE A 85 -1.54 -5.91 13.46
CA PHE A 85 -2.11 -6.55 12.27
C PHE A 85 -1.02 -6.95 11.24
N GLY A 86 0.00 -6.10 11.07
CA GLY A 86 1.17 -6.39 10.23
C GLY A 86 1.94 -7.63 10.71
N LEU A 87 2.16 -7.79 12.01
CA LEU A 87 2.80 -8.97 12.61
C LEU A 87 1.94 -10.22 12.45
N LEU A 88 0.62 -10.11 12.66
CA LEU A 88 -0.31 -11.21 12.43
C LEU A 88 -0.24 -11.69 10.97
N THR A 89 -0.34 -10.77 10.01
CA THR A 89 -0.24 -11.11 8.59
C THR A 89 1.15 -11.61 8.20
N TYR A 90 2.22 -11.12 8.83
CA TYR A 90 3.57 -11.64 8.66
C TYR A 90 3.65 -13.13 9.03
N MET A 91 3.05 -13.53 10.16
CA MET A 91 3.00 -14.94 10.59
C MET A 91 2.13 -15.81 9.68
N ILE A 92 0.98 -15.29 9.25
CA ILE A 92 0.03 -16.05 8.43
C ILE A 92 0.54 -16.23 6.99
N VAL A 93 1.13 -15.18 6.40
CA VAL A 93 1.55 -15.18 4.99
C VAL A 93 2.94 -15.77 4.78
N GLY A 94 3.74 -15.90 5.85
CA GLY A 94 5.08 -16.50 5.78
C GLY A 94 6.19 -15.47 5.54
N GLY A 95 6.14 -14.34 6.24
CA GLY A 95 7.28 -13.42 6.31
C GLY A 95 7.16 -12.13 5.49
N THR A 96 5.98 -11.79 4.98
CA THR A 96 5.79 -10.55 4.21
C THR A 96 5.82 -9.33 5.11
N ARG A 97 6.87 -8.51 5.00
CA ARG A 97 7.07 -7.27 5.79
C ARG A 97 6.29 -6.06 5.27
N ALA A 98 5.65 -6.17 4.10
CA ALA A 98 5.02 -5.05 3.41
C ALA A 98 4.00 -4.30 4.29
N ASN A 99 3.07 -5.02 4.94
CA ASN A 99 2.04 -4.39 5.80
C ASN A 99 2.64 -3.56 6.94
N ILE A 100 3.71 -4.05 7.57
CA ILE A 100 4.39 -3.36 8.68
C ILE A 100 5.10 -2.11 8.16
N ILE A 101 5.81 -2.22 7.02
CA ILE A 101 6.53 -1.10 6.42
C ILE A 101 5.57 0.02 6.00
N ILE A 102 4.43 -0.33 5.38
CA ILE A 102 3.42 0.64 4.94
C ILE A 102 2.82 1.36 6.15
N ALA A 103 2.42 0.61 7.18
CA ALA A 103 1.88 1.15 8.41
C ALA A 103 2.86 2.16 9.05
N PHE A 104 4.13 1.79 9.14
CA PHE A 104 5.17 2.63 9.71
C PHE A 104 5.44 3.88 8.84
N ALA A 105 5.52 3.75 7.52
CA ALA A 105 5.72 4.88 6.62
C ALA A 105 4.58 5.91 6.74
N ILE A 106 3.33 5.46 6.76
CA ILE A 106 2.17 6.33 6.92
C ILE A 106 2.16 6.99 8.31
N PHE A 107 2.51 6.25 9.36
CA PHE A 107 2.67 6.81 10.71
C PHE A 107 3.69 7.95 10.74
N LEU A 108 4.84 7.78 10.09
CA LEU A 108 5.87 8.82 9.98
C LEU A 108 5.37 10.04 9.19
N PHE A 109 4.72 9.84 8.04
CA PHE A 109 4.17 10.95 7.26
C PHE A 109 3.12 11.76 8.04
N ILE A 110 2.22 11.08 8.75
CA ILE A 110 1.27 11.74 9.64
C ILE A 110 2.00 12.53 10.74
N GLY A 111 3.03 11.94 11.35
CA GLY A 111 3.82 12.58 12.39
C GLY A 111 4.55 13.85 11.92
N ILE A 112 5.08 13.83 10.68
CA ILE A 112 5.72 14.98 10.05
C ILE A 112 4.70 16.08 9.76
N ILE A 113 3.57 15.74 9.12
CA ILE A 113 2.53 16.71 8.76
C ILE A 113 1.91 17.37 10.01
N ARG A 114 1.84 16.64 11.13
CA ARG A 114 1.36 17.17 12.42
C ARG A 114 2.42 17.89 13.24
N GLY A 115 3.68 17.87 12.83
CA GLY A 115 4.80 18.46 13.57
C GLY A 115 5.19 17.69 14.84
N TRP A 116 4.73 16.46 15.03
CA TRP A 116 5.16 15.60 16.15
C TRP A 116 6.52 14.95 15.89
N ILE A 117 6.86 14.74 14.61
CA ILE A 117 8.17 14.23 14.19
C ILE A 117 8.85 15.33 13.38
N SER A 118 10.05 15.73 13.80
CA SER A 118 10.87 16.66 13.02
C SER A 118 11.63 15.92 11.91
N LEU A 119 11.95 16.62 10.83
CA LEU A 119 12.76 16.06 9.74
C LEU A 119 14.13 15.59 10.25
N TRP A 120 14.69 16.29 11.24
CA TRP A 120 15.94 15.93 11.90
C TRP A 120 15.86 14.63 12.69
N MET A 121 14.74 14.37 13.35
CA MET A 121 14.51 13.10 14.04
C MET A 121 14.48 11.94 13.04
N LEU A 122 13.86 12.13 11.87
CA LEU A 122 13.86 11.15 10.80
C LEU A 122 15.27 10.94 10.21
N ALA A 123 16.00 12.03 9.95
CA ALA A 123 17.37 11.96 9.43
C ALA A 123 18.30 11.24 10.43
N ALA A 124 18.23 11.58 11.71
CA ALA A 124 19.00 10.93 12.76
C ALA A 124 18.64 9.45 12.89
N ALA A 125 17.35 9.10 12.88
CA ALA A 125 16.90 7.71 12.90
C ALA A 125 17.34 6.93 11.65
N GLY A 126 17.34 7.59 10.48
CA GLY A 126 17.82 7.02 9.22
C GLY A 126 19.32 6.73 9.25
N VAL A 127 20.13 7.69 9.69
CA VAL A 127 21.59 7.51 9.85
C VAL A 127 21.89 6.40 10.85
N LEU A 128 21.23 6.42 12.02
CA LEU A 128 21.37 5.35 13.02
C LEU A 128 20.92 3.99 12.48
N GLY A 129 19.87 3.95 11.67
CA GLY A 129 19.39 2.74 11.02
C GLY A 129 20.38 2.17 10.02
N ILE A 130 20.98 3.02 9.18
CA ILE A 130 22.01 2.63 8.21
C ILE A 130 23.25 2.09 8.94
N VAL A 131 23.73 2.82 9.96
CA VAL A 131 24.89 2.40 10.77
C VAL A 131 24.59 1.10 11.52
N GLY A 132 23.39 0.96 12.09
CA GLY A 132 22.95 -0.23 12.79
C GLY A 132 22.83 -1.45 11.87
N MET A 133 22.26 -1.27 10.67
CA MET A 133 22.18 -2.33 9.66
C MET A 133 23.56 -2.78 9.19
N PHE A 134 24.50 -1.84 8.99
CA PHE A 134 25.86 -2.15 8.63
C PHE A 134 26.59 -2.93 9.73
N TRP A 135 26.47 -2.50 10.99
CA TRP A 135 27.03 -3.25 12.12
C TRP A 135 26.44 -4.66 12.20
N LEU A 136 25.11 -4.80 12.11
CA LEU A 136 24.47 -6.11 12.12
C LEU A 136 24.94 -7.00 10.95
N ALA A 137 25.17 -6.43 9.76
CA ALA A 137 25.72 -7.16 8.63
C ALA A 137 27.16 -7.63 8.89
N LEU A 138 28.04 -6.77 9.39
CA LEU A 138 29.41 -7.14 9.77
C LEU A 138 29.43 -8.29 10.79
N LYS A 139 28.59 -8.17 11.83
CA LYS A 139 28.47 -9.18 12.89
C LYS A 139 27.86 -10.50 12.38
N ARG A 140 26.89 -10.43 11.46
CA ARG A 140 26.20 -11.61 10.92
C ARG A 140 27.06 -12.39 9.92
N TYR A 141 27.86 -11.70 9.11
CA TYR A 141 28.69 -12.35 8.10
C TYR A 141 30.11 -12.68 8.59
N GLY A 142 30.44 -12.37 9.85
CA GLY A 142 31.77 -12.63 10.41
C GLY A 142 32.89 -11.93 9.60
N LEU A 143 32.53 -10.85 8.92
CA LEU A 143 33.38 -10.17 7.98
C LEU A 143 34.31 -9.23 8.76
N ASN A 144 35.57 -9.64 8.93
CA ASN A 144 36.65 -8.77 9.39
C ASN A 144 37.08 -7.85 8.23
N VAL A 145 36.17 -6.99 7.77
CA VAL A 145 36.49 -6.03 6.71
C VAL A 145 37.16 -4.82 7.33
N SER A 146 38.38 -4.53 6.92
CA SER A 146 39.16 -3.36 7.33
C SER A 146 39.54 -2.55 6.09
N GLY A 147 39.48 -1.21 6.20
CA GLY A 147 39.82 -0.31 5.09
C GLY A 147 38.73 -0.21 4.01
N ASP A 148 39.15 -0.08 2.75
CA ASP A 148 38.30 0.32 1.62
C ASP A 148 37.24 -0.72 1.24
N GLU A 149 37.47 -2.02 1.46
CA GLU A 149 36.49 -3.09 1.21
C GLU A 149 35.23 -2.96 2.08
N ALA A 150 35.36 -2.44 3.30
CA ALA A 150 34.24 -2.22 4.21
C ALA A 150 33.33 -1.11 3.65
N PHE A 151 33.95 -0.08 3.07
CA PHE A 151 33.26 1.05 2.46
C PHE A 151 32.57 0.65 1.15
N TYR A 152 33.22 -0.16 0.30
CA TYR A 152 32.58 -0.70 -0.91
C TYR A 152 31.40 -1.63 -0.58
N THR A 153 31.56 -2.50 0.42
CA THR A 153 30.48 -3.39 0.88
C THR A 153 29.32 -2.60 1.48
N PHE A 154 29.61 -1.54 2.24
CA PHE A 154 28.61 -0.61 2.75
C PHE A 154 27.84 0.09 1.63
N LEU A 155 28.55 0.66 0.65
CA LEU A 155 27.95 1.33 -0.49
C LEU A 155 27.11 0.36 -1.33
N TYR A 156 27.59 -0.85 -1.57
CA TYR A 156 26.86 -1.88 -2.31
C TYR A 156 25.56 -2.30 -1.62
N LEU A 157 25.59 -2.59 -0.31
CA LEU A 157 24.39 -2.97 0.46
C LEU A 157 23.40 -1.81 0.61
N THR A 158 23.92 -0.59 0.73
CA THR A 158 23.09 0.63 0.79
C THR A 158 22.42 0.90 -0.56
N ARG A 159 23.17 0.73 -1.66
CA ARG A 159 22.69 0.89 -3.05
C ARG A 159 21.46 0.04 -3.36
N ASP A 160 21.51 -1.25 -3.06
CA ASP A 160 20.39 -2.18 -3.34
C ASP A 160 19.14 -1.89 -2.49
N THR A 161 19.27 -1.13 -1.40
CA THR A 161 18.18 -0.86 -0.46
C THR A 161 17.31 0.34 -0.84
N PHE A 162 17.89 1.39 -1.45
CA PHE A 162 17.22 2.69 -1.57
C PHE A 162 16.47 2.93 -2.90
N SER A 163 16.94 2.42 -4.03
CA SER A 163 16.20 2.47 -5.31
C SER A 163 16.89 1.63 -6.38
N PRO A 164 16.16 0.81 -7.17
CA PRO A 164 16.75 -0.02 -8.19
C PRO A 164 17.01 0.77 -9.49
N TRP A 165 17.77 1.88 -9.42
CA TRP A 165 18.13 2.66 -10.62
C TRP A 165 18.99 1.85 -11.61
N GLU A 166 19.75 0.88 -11.12
CA GLU A 166 20.54 -0.05 -11.94
C GLU A 166 19.65 -0.87 -12.89
N ASN A 167 18.42 -1.22 -12.47
CA ASN A 167 17.51 -1.98 -13.32
C ASN A 167 17.09 -1.20 -14.56
N LEU A 168 16.89 0.12 -14.43
CA LEU A 168 16.62 0.97 -15.59
C LEU A 168 17.83 1.00 -16.53
N ALA A 169 19.04 1.13 -15.99
CA ALA A 169 20.27 1.12 -16.79
C ALA A 169 20.45 -0.22 -17.52
N LEU A 170 20.26 -1.35 -16.83
CA LEU A 170 20.31 -2.69 -17.41
C LEU A 170 19.26 -2.88 -18.51
N LEU A 171 18.05 -2.34 -18.32
CA LEU A 171 17.01 -2.36 -19.33
C LEU A 171 17.40 -1.57 -20.57
N LEU A 172 17.98 -0.39 -20.42
CA LEU A 172 18.46 0.44 -21.52
C LEU A 172 19.68 -0.17 -22.23
N GLN A 173 20.55 -0.88 -21.51
CA GLN A 173 21.66 -1.63 -22.13
C GLN A 173 21.14 -2.77 -23.02
N ASN A 174 20.05 -3.41 -22.61
CA ASN A 174 19.38 -4.47 -23.35
C ASN A 174 18.23 -3.94 -24.23
N TYR A 175 18.23 -2.65 -24.58
CA TYR A 175 17.11 -2.03 -25.31
C TYR A 175 16.81 -2.72 -26.65
N HIS A 176 17.83 -3.27 -27.31
CA HIS A 176 17.71 -3.98 -28.57
C HIS A 176 16.97 -5.33 -28.45
N ASN A 177 16.87 -5.89 -27.23
CA ASN A 177 16.16 -7.14 -26.95
C ASN A 177 14.71 -6.89 -26.50
N ILE A 178 14.25 -5.64 -26.49
CA ILE A 178 12.90 -5.29 -26.05
C ILE A 178 11.93 -5.36 -27.23
N ASP A 179 11.03 -6.33 -27.14
CA ASP A 179 9.79 -6.35 -27.91
C ASP A 179 8.73 -5.52 -27.18
N PHE A 180 8.35 -4.39 -27.78
CA PHE A 180 7.40 -3.48 -27.17
C PHE A 180 6.05 -4.15 -26.90
N GLN A 181 5.64 -4.17 -25.62
CA GLN A 181 4.46 -4.89 -25.17
C GLN A 181 3.16 -4.07 -25.32
N GLY A 182 3.23 -2.81 -25.73
CA GLY A 182 2.09 -1.91 -25.74
C GLY A 182 1.47 -1.76 -24.34
N LEU A 183 0.14 -1.70 -24.27
CA LEU A 183 -0.60 -1.64 -23.00
C LEU A 183 -0.90 -3.02 -22.41
N ALA A 184 -0.43 -4.10 -23.04
CA ALA A 184 -0.70 -5.47 -22.58
C ALA A 184 -0.26 -5.74 -21.13
N PRO A 185 0.89 -5.23 -20.62
CA PRO A 185 1.29 -5.45 -19.24
C PRO A 185 0.25 -4.94 -18.23
N ILE A 186 -0.41 -3.81 -18.51
CA ILE A 186 -1.47 -3.26 -17.66
C ILE A 186 -2.64 -4.23 -17.57
N VAL A 187 -3.11 -4.72 -18.72
CA VAL A 187 -4.25 -5.66 -18.79
C VAL A 187 -3.90 -6.99 -18.12
N ARG A 188 -2.70 -7.50 -18.37
CA ARG A 188 -2.21 -8.75 -17.79
C ARG A 188 -2.12 -8.66 -16.27
N ASP A 189 -1.73 -7.52 -15.70
CA ASP A 189 -1.65 -7.36 -14.24
C ASP A 189 -3.01 -7.50 -13.53
N PHE A 190 -4.12 -7.21 -14.24
CA PHE A 190 -5.47 -7.49 -13.74
C PHE A 190 -5.80 -8.97 -13.62
N TYR A 191 -5.09 -9.85 -14.35
CA TYR A 191 -5.37 -11.29 -14.31
C TYR A 191 -5.29 -11.79 -12.88
N VAL A 192 -4.40 -11.22 -12.05
CA VAL A 192 -4.24 -11.60 -10.64
C VAL A 192 -5.51 -11.47 -9.81
N PHE A 193 -6.46 -10.63 -10.21
CA PHE A 193 -7.76 -10.50 -9.53
C PHE A 193 -8.82 -11.51 -10.00
N ILE A 194 -8.60 -12.21 -11.11
CA ILE A 194 -9.53 -13.20 -11.65
C ILE A 194 -9.28 -14.54 -10.95
N PRO A 195 -10.24 -15.09 -10.18
CA PRO A 195 -10.06 -16.37 -9.52
C PRO A 195 -9.96 -17.53 -10.52
N THR A 196 -9.21 -18.59 -10.16
CA THR A 196 -9.01 -19.77 -11.02
C THR A 196 -10.32 -20.53 -11.30
N TRP A 197 -11.32 -20.46 -10.42
CA TRP A 197 -12.64 -21.05 -10.71
C TRP A 197 -13.41 -20.31 -11.80
N LEU A 198 -13.17 -19.01 -11.98
CA LEU A 198 -13.78 -18.20 -13.03
C LEU A 198 -13.01 -18.31 -14.35
N TRP A 199 -11.68 -18.49 -14.27
CA TRP A 199 -10.82 -18.73 -15.43
C TRP A 199 -9.82 -19.86 -15.15
N PRO A 200 -10.18 -21.13 -15.40
CA PRO A 200 -9.35 -22.29 -15.09
C PRO A 200 -8.02 -22.34 -15.89
N GLY A 201 -8.04 -21.89 -17.14
CA GLY A 201 -6.86 -21.83 -18.02
C GLY A 201 -6.02 -20.56 -17.88
N ARG A 202 -6.20 -19.78 -16.80
CA ARG A 202 -5.45 -18.55 -16.58
C ARG A 202 -3.95 -18.85 -16.43
N PRO A 203 -3.06 -18.06 -17.06
CA PRO A 203 -1.62 -18.16 -16.80
C PRO A 203 -1.31 -18.01 -15.31
N SER A 204 -0.58 -18.99 -14.75
CA SER A 204 -0.15 -18.99 -13.35
C SER A 204 0.79 -17.83 -13.05
N ILE A 205 1.61 -17.44 -14.03
CA ILE A 205 2.49 -16.30 -13.93
C ILE A 205 2.11 -15.24 -14.94
N VAL A 206 1.98 -14.01 -14.45
CA VAL A 206 1.49 -12.87 -15.21
C VAL A 206 2.69 -12.12 -15.79
N LEU A 207 2.75 -11.99 -17.11
CA LEU A 207 3.80 -11.24 -17.80
C LEU A 207 3.53 -9.73 -17.73
N ASN A 208 3.70 -9.16 -16.54
CA ASN A 208 3.77 -7.72 -16.32
C ASN A 208 5.18 -7.18 -16.65
N SER A 209 5.40 -5.87 -16.57
CA SER A 209 6.66 -5.25 -16.97
C SER A 209 7.85 -5.78 -16.18
N ALA A 210 7.66 -6.11 -14.90
CA ALA A 210 8.69 -6.70 -14.04
C ALA A 210 9.08 -8.12 -14.49
N ASN A 211 8.09 -8.99 -14.70
CA ASN A 211 8.34 -10.36 -15.14
C ASN A 211 8.88 -10.40 -16.58
N TYR A 212 8.38 -9.53 -17.47
CA TYR A 212 8.92 -9.37 -18.82
C TYR A 212 10.40 -8.95 -18.79
N PHE A 213 10.73 -7.91 -18.02
CA PHE A 213 12.12 -7.46 -17.89
C PHE A 213 13.03 -8.56 -17.33
N THR A 214 12.54 -9.29 -16.32
CA THR A 214 13.34 -10.34 -15.68
C THR A 214 13.59 -11.52 -16.62
N TRP A 215 12.57 -11.94 -17.37
CA TRP A 215 12.61 -13.20 -18.12
C TRP A 215 13.01 -13.03 -19.56
N GLU A 216 12.39 -12.09 -20.27
CA GLU A 216 12.63 -11.94 -21.70
C GLU A 216 13.85 -11.07 -21.97
N VAL A 217 14.09 -10.04 -21.13
CA VAL A 217 15.21 -9.11 -21.33
C VAL A 217 16.48 -9.58 -20.62
N LEU A 218 16.38 -9.99 -19.36
CA LEU A 218 17.54 -10.45 -18.56
C LEU A 218 17.78 -11.95 -18.62
N ASN A 219 16.90 -12.74 -19.24
CA ASN A 219 16.98 -14.20 -19.31
C ASN A 219 17.16 -14.87 -17.93
N ASN A 220 16.48 -14.34 -16.90
CA ASN A 220 16.63 -14.78 -15.52
C ASN A 220 15.34 -15.43 -14.99
N HIS A 221 15.32 -16.76 -14.91
CA HIS A 221 14.17 -17.55 -14.45
C HIS A 221 14.30 -18.05 -13.00
N SER A 222 15.09 -17.39 -12.16
CA SER A 222 15.31 -17.74 -10.74
C SER A 222 14.05 -17.64 -9.84
N GLY A 223 12.89 -17.30 -10.40
CA GLY A 223 11.65 -17.09 -9.65
C GLY A 223 11.58 -15.76 -8.89
N LEU A 224 12.56 -14.88 -9.06
CA LEU A 224 12.59 -13.52 -8.54
C LEU A 224 12.15 -12.54 -9.62
N ALA A 225 11.22 -11.64 -9.28
CA ALA A 225 10.79 -10.56 -10.18
C ALA A 225 11.61 -9.30 -9.91
N ILE A 226 12.33 -8.85 -10.93
CA ILE A 226 13.12 -7.62 -10.93
C ILE A 226 12.28 -6.51 -11.57
N SER A 227 12.08 -5.42 -10.84
CA SER A 227 11.28 -4.29 -11.32
C SER A 227 12.12 -3.33 -12.20
N PRO A 228 11.64 -2.95 -13.39
CA PRO A 228 12.27 -1.93 -14.22
C PRO A 228 11.94 -0.49 -13.79
N THR A 229 11.24 -0.27 -12.67
CA THR A 229 10.73 1.03 -12.18
C THR A 229 9.65 1.67 -13.05
N LEU A 230 9.13 2.82 -12.64
CA LEU A 230 8.19 3.62 -13.44
C LEU A 230 8.70 3.86 -14.86
N ILE A 231 9.92 4.38 -14.99
CA ILE A 231 10.48 4.78 -16.29
C ILE A 231 10.68 3.55 -17.17
N GLY A 232 11.25 2.47 -16.63
CA GLY A 232 11.48 1.27 -17.40
C GLY A 232 10.18 0.56 -17.79
N SER A 233 9.13 0.63 -16.96
CA SER A 233 7.80 0.13 -17.36
C SER A 233 7.26 0.87 -18.60
N LEU A 234 7.46 2.18 -18.70
CA LEU A 234 7.08 2.96 -19.90
C LEU A 234 7.90 2.57 -21.12
N VAL A 235 9.20 2.30 -20.93
CA VAL A 235 10.09 1.84 -22.01
C VAL A 235 9.68 0.47 -22.52
N VAL A 236 9.30 -0.47 -21.65
CA VAL A 236 8.78 -1.79 -22.05
C VAL A 236 7.48 -1.67 -22.85
N MET A 237 6.61 -0.71 -22.49
CA MET A 237 5.32 -0.52 -23.16
C MET A 237 5.47 0.06 -24.57
N GLY A 238 6.36 1.02 -24.79
CA GLY A 238 6.46 1.68 -26.11
C GLY A 238 7.72 2.50 -26.34
N GLY A 239 8.82 2.14 -25.66
CA GLY A 239 10.13 2.74 -25.85
C GLY A 239 10.26 4.15 -25.31
N ALA A 240 11.31 4.86 -25.73
CA ALA A 240 11.62 6.20 -25.25
C ALA A 240 10.47 7.22 -25.48
N LEU A 241 9.65 7.05 -26.52
CA LEU A 241 8.52 7.92 -26.83
C LEU A 241 7.40 7.84 -25.78
N PHE A 242 7.27 6.72 -25.08
CA PHE A 242 6.28 6.55 -24.02
C PHE A 242 6.68 7.24 -22.71
N ILE A 243 7.94 7.66 -22.56
CA ILE A 243 8.39 8.40 -21.38
C ILE A 243 7.66 9.75 -21.23
N PRO A 244 7.68 10.68 -22.21
CA PRO A 244 6.97 11.95 -22.09
C PRO A 244 5.45 11.77 -21.95
N LEU A 245 4.86 10.83 -22.70
CA LEU A 245 3.42 10.52 -22.60
C LEU A 245 3.06 10.00 -21.20
N GLY A 246 3.82 9.03 -20.70
CA GLY A 246 3.66 8.48 -19.37
C GLY A 246 3.88 9.52 -18.28
N ALA A 247 4.84 10.42 -18.44
CA ALA A 247 5.08 11.52 -17.50
C ALA A 247 3.87 12.46 -17.39
N ILE A 248 3.21 12.79 -18.51
CA ILE A 248 1.97 13.59 -18.50
C ILE A 248 0.86 12.83 -17.77
N VAL A 249 0.62 11.55 -18.11
CA VAL A 249 -0.42 10.73 -17.48
C VAL A 249 -0.19 10.59 -15.98
N VAL A 250 1.04 10.26 -15.56
CA VAL A 250 1.42 10.15 -14.15
C VAL A 250 1.27 11.48 -13.43
N GLY A 251 1.70 12.59 -14.05
CA GLY A 251 1.52 13.93 -13.50
C GLY A 251 0.06 14.28 -13.27
N LEU A 252 -0.84 13.92 -14.20
CA LEU A 252 -2.28 14.11 -14.03
C LEU A 252 -2.86 13.24 -12.91
N ILE A 253 -2.38 12.01 -12.75
CA ILE A 253 -2.78 11.12 -11.66
C ILE A 253 -2.37 11.70 -10.31
N ILE A 254 -1.12 12.13 -10.15
CA ILE A 254 -0.63 12.75 -8.92
C ILE A 254 -1.42 14.03 -8.62
N LYS A 255 -1.62 14.89 -9.63
CA LYS A 255 -2.44 16.10 -9.51
C LYS A 255 -3.87 15.80 -9.06
N TRP A 256 -4.47 14.69 -9.52
CA TRP A 256 -5.80 14.28 -9.09
C TRP A 256 -5.84 13.90 -7.60
N PHE A 257 -4.82 13.19 -7.10
CA PHE A 257 -4.71 12.89 -5.67
C PHE A 257 -4.47 14.15 -4.83
N ASP A 258 -3.63 15.07 -5.30
CA ASP A 258 -3.41 16.36 -4.63
C ASP A 258 -4.71 17.17 -4.54
N TRP A 259 -5.45 17.26 -5.65
CA TRP A 259 -6.75 17.91 -5.69
C TRP A 259 -7.74 17.29 -4.70
N LEU A 260 -7.78 15.96 -4.61
CA LEU A 260 -8.67 15.25 -3.69
C LEU A 260 -8.27 15.47 -2.22
N TYR A 261 -6.98 15.53 -1.93
CA TYR A 261 -6.45 15.87 -0.61
C TYR A 261 -6.80 17.31 -0.23
N GLU A 262 -6.65 18.25 -1.15
CA GLU A 262 -6.99 19.66 -0.94
C GLU A 262 -8.50 19.86 -0.73
N LEU A 263 -9.33 19.10 -1.44
CA LEU A 263 -10.77 19.05 -1.21
C LEU A 263 -11.08 18.55 0.22
N GLY A 264 -10.34 17.56 0.71
CA GLY A 264 -10.42 17.10 2.11
C GLY A 264 -10.08 18.21 3.12
N ASN A 265 -9.03 19.00 2.86
CA ASN A 265 -8.62 20.11 3.73
C ASN A 265 -9.66 21.24 3.80
N ARG A 266 -10.38 21.50 2.70
CA ARG A 266 -11.40 22.56 2.61
C ARG A 266 -12.78 22.12 3.09
N GLU A 267 -12.98 20.83 3.35
CA GLU A 267 -14.28 20.27 3.69
C GLU A 267 -14.67 20.57 5.15
N PRO A 268 -15.76 21.32 5.40
CA PRO A 268 -16.18 21.67 6.77
C PRO A 268 -16.70 20.46 7.55
N ASN A 269 -17.23 19.44 6.85
CA ASN A 269 -17.72 18.25 7.48
C ASN A 269 -16.57 17.28 7.84
N ARG A 270 -16.24 17.20 9.13
CA ARG A 270 -15.23 16.28 9.71
C ARG A 270 -15.34 14.84 9.22
N TYR A 271 -16.56 14.33 9.04
CA TYR A 271 -16.79 12.94 8.60
C TYR A 271 -16.39 12.73 7.15
N LYS A 272 -16.76 13.67 6.28
CA LYS A 272 -16.39 13.64 4.86
C LYS A 272 -14.89 13.88 4.68
N ALA A 273 -14.32 14.85 5.41
CA ALA A 273 -12.89 15.12 5.43
C ALA A 273 -12.09 13.88 5.87
N ALA A 274 -12.54 13.17 6.91
CA ALA A 274 -11.88 11.95 7.37
C ALA A 274 -11.83 10.88 6.28
N ILE A 275 -12.93 10.61 5.58
CA ILE A 275 -12.96 9.64 4.47
C ILE A 275 -12.00 10.05 3.34
N LEU A 276 -12.00 11.33 2.94
CA LEU A 276 -11.12 11.83 1.89
C LEU A 276 -9.64 11.70 2.25
N HIS A 277 -9.27 12.09 3.47
CA HIS A 277 -7.89 11.93 3.94
C HIS A 277 -7.50 10.46 4.07
N SER A 278 -8.37 9.59 4.59
CA SER A 278 -8.08 8.15 4.67
C SER A 278 -7.90 7.52 3.30
N PHE A 279 -8.69 7.94 2.31
CA PHE A 279 -8.53 7.49 0.94
C PHE A 279 -7.17 7.93 0.37
N CYS A 280 -6.80 9.21 0.50
CA CYS A 280 -5.54 9.75 -0.01
C CYS A 280 -4.33 9.11 0.68
N PHE A 281 -4.34 9.02 2.02
CA PHE A 281 -3.25 8.40 2.77
C PHE A 281 -3.17 6.88 2.53
N GLY A 282 -4.31 6.20 2.36
CA GLY A 282 -4.35 4.80 1.96
C GLY A 282 -3.74 4.57 0.57
N ALA A 283 -3.90 5.53 -0.34
CA ALA A 283 -3.35 5.46 -1.70
C ALA A 283 -1.84 5.79 -1.78
N ILE A 284 -1.21 6.32 -0.73
CA ILE A 284 0.25 6.60 -0.71
C ILE A 284 1.05 5.34 -1.03
N PHE A 285 0.61 4.17 -0.55
CA PHE A 285 1.27 2.92 -0.90
C PHE A 285 1.24 2.65 -2.41
N ASN A 286 0.11 2.91 -3.07
CA ASN A 286 0.01 2.76 -4.51
C ASN A 286 0.98 3.74 -5.21
N MET A 287 1.19 4.94 -4.69
CA MET A 287 2.19 5.87 -5.22
C MET A 287 3.63 5.34 -5.11
N ILE A 288 3.95 4.64 -4.01
CA ILE A 288 5.26 3.97 -3.87
C ILE A 288 5.40 2.86 -4.92
N VAL A 289 4.34 2.09 -5.15
CA VAL A 289 4.31 1.05 -6.20
C VAL A 289 4.47 1.66 -7.58
N LEU A 290 3.84 2.80 -7.86
CA LEU A 290 3.98 3.50 -9.13
C LEU A 290 5.45 3.82 -9.42
N ALA A 291 6.16 4.39 -8.44
CA ALA A 291 7.57 4.72 -8.61
C ALA A 291 8.47 3.47 -8.70
N ARG A 292 8.25 2.50 -7.80
CA ARG A 292 9.16 1.35 -7.61
C ARG A 292 8.89 0.20 -8.57
N GLU A 293 7.64 -0.15 -8.80
CA GLU A 293 7.23 -1.35 -9.54
C GLU A 293 6.84 -1.05 -11.00
N GLY A 294 6.20 0.09 -11.27
CA GLY A 294 5.79 0.47 -12.62
C GLY A 294 4.35 0.95 -12.72
N LEU A 295 4.00 1.50 -13.89
CA LEU A 295 2.66 2.04 -14.17
C LEU A 295 1.58 0.94 -14.23
N ASP A 296 1.91 -0.22 -14.78
CA ASP A 296 1.01 -1.39 -14.86
C ASP A 296 0.61 -1.93 -13.49
N SER A 297 1.59 -2.21 -12.63
CA SER A 297 1.35 -2.65 -11.25
C SER A 297 0.58 -1.60 -10.45
N PHE A 298 0.79 -0.31 -10.72
CA PHE A 298 0.05 0.77 -10.09
C PHE A 298 -1.42 0.78 -10.51
N VAL A 299 -1.70 0.76 -11.82
CA VAL A 299 -3.07 0.88 -12.35
C VAL A 299 -3.96 -0.23 -11.79
N SER A 300 -3.47 -1.48 -11.79
CA SER A 300 -4.24 -2.61 -11.28
C SER A 300 -4.56 -2.46 -9.79
N ARG A 301 -3.59 -2.02 -8.98
CA ARG A 301 -3.76 -1.83 -7.52
C ARG A 301 -4.62 -0.62 -7.18
N VAL A 302 -4.47 0.49 -7.89
CA VAL A 302 -5.27 1.71 -7.64
C VAL A 302 -6.72 1.49 -8.03
N VAL A 303 -6.99 0.81 -9.15
CA VAL A 303 -8.35 0.46 -9.57
C VAL A 303 -8.98 -0.49 -8.56
N PHE A 304 -8.26 -1.54 -8.14
CA PHE A 304 -8.75 -2.44 -7.10
C PHE A 304 -9.04 -1.71 -5.78
N PHE A 305 -8.14 -0.82 -5.35
CA PHE A 305 -8.33 0.01 -4.17
C PHE A 305 -9.57 0.90 -4.29
N LEU A 306 -9.74 1.60 -5.43
CA LEU A 306 -10.89 2.45 -5.74
C LEU A 306 -12.20 1.66 -5.68
N VAL A 307 -12.24 0.48 -6.32
CA VAL A 307 -13.45 -0.36 -6.38
C VAL A 307 -13.85 -0.83 -4.99
N VAL A 308 -12.93 -1.40 -4.21
CA VAL A 308 -13.26 -1.94 -2.88
C VAL A 308 -13.57 -0.83 -1.89
N PHE A 309 -12.82 0.28 -1.91
CA PHE A 309 -13.08 1.42 -1.04
C PHE A 309 -14.41 2.10 -1.41
N GLY A 310 -14.66 2.31 -2.70
CA GLY A 310 -15.90 2.88 -3.22
C GLY A 310 -17.13 2.00 -2.93
N ALA A 311 -17.01 0.68 -3.12
CA ALA A 311 -18.03 -0.28 -2.74
C ALA A 311 -18.31 -0.26 -1.23
N SER A 312 -17.27 -0.16 -0.40
CA SER A 312 -17.44 -0.04 1.06
C SER A 312 -18.22 1.22 1.45
N LEU A 313 -17.95 2.36 0.79
CA LEU A 313 -18.72 3.59 0.98
C LEU A 313 -20.17 3.44 0.53
N LEU A 314 -20.40 2.80 -0.62
CA LEU A 314 -21.74 2.57 -1.16
C LEU A 314 -22.55 1.66 -0.22
N VAL A 315 -21.98 0.55 0.22
CA VAL A 315 -22.61 -0.38 1.19
C VAL A 315 -22.88 0.35 2.50
N ALA A 316 -21.95 1.17 3.00
CA ALA A 316 -22.18 1.97 4.21
C ALA A 316 -23.38 2.92 4.06
N LYS A 317 -23.56 3.55 2.89
CA LYS A 317 -24.73 4.41 2.60
C LYS A 317 -26.02 3.61 2.53
N LEU A 318 -26.00 2.45 1.86
CA LEU A 318 -27.18 1.58 1.75
C LEU A 318 -27.60 1.04 3.12
N LEU A 319 -26.65 0.61 3.95
CA LEU A 319 -26.92 0.17 5.32
C LEU A 319 -27.45 1.31 6.19
N PHE A 320 -26.89 2.51 6.05
CA PHE A 320 -27.42 3.69 6.73
C PHE A 320 -28.89 3.94 6.34
N TRP A 321 -29.21 3.91 5.05
CA TRP A 321 -30.57 4.10 4.56
C TRP A 321 -31.53 3.02 5.08
N LEU A 322 -31.08 1.76 5.13
CA LEU A 322 -31.84 0.65 5.71
C LEU A 322 -32.11 0.86 7.21
N PHE A 323 -31.10 1.25 7.98
CA PHE A 323 -31.25 1.49 9.42
C PHE A 323 -32.09 2.73 9.74
N ASP A 324 -32.04 3.76 8.90
CA ASP A 324 -32.90 4.94 9.00
C ASP A 324 -34.36 4.55 8.73
N SER A 325 -34.60 3.78 7.67
CA SER A 325 -35.92 3.25 7.32
C SER A 325 -36.50 2.33 8.40
N ALA A 326 -35.64 1.60 9.12
CA ALA A 326 -36.01 0.75 10.24
C ALA A 326 -36.16 1.50 11.59
N GLY A 327 -35.92 2.82 11.62
CA GLY A 327 -36.04 3.65 12.83
C GLY A 327 -34.94 3.42 13.88
N LEU A 328 -33.84 2.75 13.53
CA LEU A 328 -32.75 2.41 14.47
C LEU A 328 -31.81 3.60 14.74
N ILE A 329 -31.89 4.67 13.94
CA ILE A 329 -31.00 5.83 14.03
C ILE A 329 -31.64 6.93 14.87
N HIS A 330 -31.19 7.05 16.12
CA HIS A 330 -31.59 8.13 17.00
C HIS A 330 -30.75 9.38 16.72
N LYS A 331 -31.37 10.45 16.22
CA LYS A 331 -30.72 11.77 16.15
C LYS A 331 -30.42 12.23 17.57
N ARG A 332 -29.14 12.45 17.88
CA ARG A 332 -28.74 13.03 19.16
C ARG A 332 -29.18 14.49 19.17
N THR A 333 -30.36 14.78 19.69
CA THR A 333 -30.80 16.14 20.00
C THR A 333 -29.87 16.66 21.10
N THR A 334 -28.95 17.55 20.72
CA THR A 334 -28.25 18.36 21.70
C THR A 334 -29.29 19.31 22.27
N SER A 335 -29.83 18.97 23.44
CA SER A 335 -30.63 19.91 24.24
C SER A 335 -29.75 21.11 24.55
N LEU A 336 -29.96 22.22 23.84
CA LEU A 336 -29.46 23.52 24.23
C LEU A 336 -30.08 23.86 25.60
N PRO A 337 -29.30 24.29 26.61
CA PRO A 337 -29.87 24.75 27.87
C PRO A 337 -30.72 26.00 27.61
N GLN A 338 -32.05 25.87 27.71
CA GLN A 338 -32.96 27.00 27.83
C GLN A 338 -32.76 27.63 29.21
N ALA A 339 -31.93 28.68 29.32
CA ALA A 339 -31.96 29.58 30.48
C ALA A 339 -31.17 30.88 30.23
N GLN A 340 -31.61 31.73 29.29
CA GLN A 340 -31.27 33.17 29.29
C GLN A 340 -32.37 34.03 28.63
N VAL A 341 -33.64 33.68 28.83
CA VAL A 341 -34.78 34.55 28.48
C VAL A 341 -35.61 34.80 29.73
N GLU A 342 -35.05 35.55 30.68
CA GLU A 342 -35.82 36.35 31.64
C GLU A 342 -35.04 37.63 31.93
N GLY A 343 -34.98 38.52 30.94
CA GLY A 343 -34.78 39.94 31.19
C GLY A 343 -36.09 40.51 31.74
N LYS A 344 -36.17 40.65 33.06
CA LYS A 344 -37.25 41.40 33.71
C LYS A 344 -37.07 42.90 33.40
N LEU A 345 -38.16 43.45 32.85
CA LEU A 345 -38.72 44.81 32.97
C LEU A 345 -37.92 45.84 33.76
#